data_AF-A0A7C6C9V9-F1
#
_entry.id   AF-A0A7C6C9V9-F1
#
_cell.length_a   1.000
_cell.length_b   1.000
_cell.length_c   1.000
_cell.angle_alpha   90.00
_cell.angle_beta   90.00
_cell.angle_gamma   90.00
#
_symmetry.space_group_name_H-M   'P 1'
#
loop_
_entity.id
_entity.type
_entity.pdbx_description
1 polymer ?
#
loop_
_entity_poly.entity_id
_entity_poly.type
_entity_poly.pdbx_seq_one_letter_code
_entity_poly.pdbx_strand_id
1 'polypeptide(L)'
;MILVKGFFRKLSTKVYLLIFGILLTIIITIMSFANYYTEILDQMYRENSFMVVISKTDYYNKLSSYKSIISIEEAILFRPNKNYKAIVSEDYVVIKNGTVVDSKENGGATRMNWEDFMIGEGAGDDFLIVFPSNRNSIELKDDEVALSLDPFTYYKKDIAQGIVGEKIGFYYKSKQYEYTIKEFYQTEIPGMLVSNHIFQIMNENKDLYAYLVKFDSKKSSTLVAQKLKQSNKDIEVLNRQRYFVENEGMSSARLIDLIYTLEFISKTIILIFGIIFIVVIKNVIKDSKKNMNLEKMLGYNNRQIKYYLSSKLVILSGISLIISTLLSVIINITINYYYQLQLMVFNIMLLSTLYISILIITIFICFITKIKKYEI
;
A
#
# COMPACT_ATOMS: atom_id res chain seq x y z
N MET A 1 -45.62 10.45 -15.97
CA MET A 1 -45.55 9.01 -15.64
C MET A 1 -45.82 8.08 -16.83
N ILE A 2 -46.87 8.33 -17.64
CA ILE A 2 -47.24 7.47 -18.79
C ILE A 2 -46.13 7.37 -19.87
N LEU A 3 -45.48 8.49 -20.20
CA LEU A 3 -44.40 8.54 -21.20
C LEU A 3 -43.13 7.78 -20.77
N VAL A 4 -42.87 7.68 -19.47
CA VAL A 4 -41.74 6.91 -18.91
C VAL A 4 -42.05 5.40 -18.95
N LYS A 5 -43.29 5.00 -18.61
CA LYS A 5 -43.75 3.60 -18.78
C LYS A 5 -43.62 3.13 -20.24
N GLY A 6 -43.97 3.98 -21.20
CA GLY A 6 -43.83 3.67 -22.63
C GLY A 6 -42.38 3.46 -23.07
N PHE A 7 -41.41 4.11 -22.41
CA PHE A 7 -39.98 3.93 -22.69
C PHE A 7 -39.50 2.54 -22.24
N PHE A 8 -39.78 2.12 -21.01
CA PHE A 8 -39.37 0.80 -20.49
C PHE A 8 -40.03 -0.41 -21.17
N ARG A 9 -41.15 -0.21 -21.87
CA ARG A 9 -41.78 -1.27 -22.67
C ARG A 9 -41.00 -1.64 -23.93
N LYS A 10 -40.17 -0.73 -24.45
CA LYS A 10 -39.43 -0.96 -25.70
C LYS A 10 -38.37 -2.04 -25.49
N LEU A 11 -38.26 -2.95 -26.46
CA LEU A 11 -37.21 -3.98 -26.46
C LEU A 11 -35.81 -3.35 -26.44
N SER A 12 -35.60 -2.26 -27.19
CA SER A 12 -34.32 -1.54 -27.23
C SER A 12 -33.90 -1.04 -25.85
N THR A 13 -34.83 -0.50 -25.06
CA THR A 13 -34.55 -0.05 -23.69
C THR A 13 -34.13 -1.19 -22.78
N LYS A 14 -34.76 -2.37 -22.89
CA LYS A 14 -34.37 -3.57 -22.12
C LYS A 14 -32.96 -4.05 -22.50
N VAL A 15 -32.63 -4.04 -23.79
CA VAL A 15 -31.29 -4.37 -24.28
C VAL A 15 -30.24 -3.39 -23.74
N TYR A 16 -30.53 -2.09 -23.74
CA TYR A 16 -29.61 -1.08 -23.19
C TYR A 16 -29.41 -1.23 -21.68
N LEU A 17 -30.48 -1.52 -20.93
CA LEU A 17 -30.38 -1.81 -19.49
C LEU A 17 -29.44 -2.99 -19.22
N LEU A 18 -29.56 -4.06 -20.00
CA LEU A 18 -28.75 -5.27 -19.87
C LEU A 18 -27.27 -4.99 -20.20
N ILE A 19 -27.00 -4.31 -21.32
CA ILE A 19 -25.63 -3.98 -21.73
C ILE A 19 -24.94 -3.12 -20.66
N PHE A 20 -25.60 -2.05 -20.19
CA PHE A 20 -25.04 -1.20 -19.14
C PHE A 20 -24.92 -1.93 -17.80
N GLY A 21 -25.90 -2.76 -17.46
CA GLY A 21 -25.88 -3.56 -16.24
C GLY A 21 -24.64 -4.45 -16.19
N ILE A 22 -24.38 -5.21 -17.26
CA ILE A 22 -23.22 -6.11 -17.34
C ILE A 22 -21.91 -5.32 -17.25
N LEU A 23 -21.74 -4.27 -18.07
CA LEU A 23 -20.50 -3.49 -18.09
C LEU A 23 -20.20 -2.84 -16.75
N LEU A 24 -21.20 -2.22 -16.12
CA LEU A 24 -21.05 -1.60 -14.80
C LEU A 24 -20.73 -2.65 -13.74
N THR A 25 -21.38 -3.82 -13.78
CA THR A 25 -21.08 -4.92 -12.84
C THR A 25 -19.62 -5.34 -12.95
N ILE A 26 -19.11 -5.52 -14.17
CA ILE A 26 -17.70 -5.87 -14.42
C ILE A 26 -16.78 -4.79 -13.86
N ILE A 27 -17.04 -3.50 -14.12
CA ILE A 27 -16.23 -2.39 -13.61
C ILE A 27 -16.19 -2.40 -12.07
N ILE A 28 -17.35 -2.51 -11.42
CA ILE A 28 -17.46 -2.49 -9.96
C ILE A 28 -16.71 -3.68 -9.34
N THR A 29 -16.89 -4.88 -9.90
CA THR A 29 -16.24 -6.09 -9.40
C THR A 29 -14.72 -6.04 -9.58
N ILE A 30 -14.19 -5.62 -10.74
CA ILE A 30 -12.73 -5.51 -10.94
C ILE A 30 -12.13 -4.46 -10.00
N MET A 31 -12.80 -3.32 -9.81
CA MET A 31 -12.33 -2.31 -8.85
C MET A 31 -12.37 -2.82 -7.40
N SER A 32 -13.32 -3.70 -7.06
CA SER A 32 -13.35 -4.35 -5.75
C SER A 32 -12.13 -5.24 -5.54
N PHE A 33 -11.69 -5.98 -6.57
CA PHE A 33 -10.43 -6.73 -6.53
C PHE A 33 -9.20 -5.82 -6.39
N ALA A 34 -9.14 -4.73 -7.15
CA ALA A 34 -8.01 -3.79 -7.08
C ALA A 34 -7.88 -3.18 -5.66
N ASN A 35 -9.01 -2.81 -5.05
CA ASN A 35 -9.03 -2.29 -3.67
C ASN A 35 -8.59 -3.35 -2.66
N TYR A 36 -9.09 -4.58 -2.78
CA TYR A 36 -8.71 -5.69 -1.89
C TYR A 36 -7.19 -5.95 -1.90
N TYR A 37 -6.58 -6.06 -3.09
CA TYR A 37 -5.13 -6.26 -3.16
C TYR A 37 -4.35 -5.03 -2.68
N THR A 38 -4.90 -3.83 -2.84
CA THR A 38 -4.30 -2.60 -2.28
C THR A 38 -4.34 -2.63 -0.75
N GLU A 39 -5.45 -3.08 -0.16
CA GLU A 39 -5.57 -3.22 1.30
C GLU A 39 -4.61 -4.27 1.86
N ILE A 40 -4.45 -5.41 1.17
CA ILE A 40 -3.41 -6.41 1.52
C ILE A 40 -2.04 -5.76 1.46
N LEU A 41 -1.71 -5.08 0.36
CA LEU A 41 -0.41 -4.45 0.18
C LEU A 41 -0.14 -3.40 1.27
N ASP A 42 -1.14 -2.59 1.61
CA ASP A 42 -1.03 -1.59 2.67
C ASP A 42 -0.95 -2.24 4.05
N GLN A 43 -1.63 -3.36 4.31
CA GLN A 43 -1.48 -4.13 5.55
C GLN A 43 -0.06 -4.70 5.66
N MET A 44 0.43 -5.37 4.61
CA MET A 44 1.81 -5.84 4.53
C MET A 44 2.79 -4.71 4.80
N TYR A 45 2.51 -3.52 4.28
CA TYR A 45 3.34 -2.34 4.50
C TYR A 45 3.29 -1.86 5.96
N ARG A 46 2.10 -1.75 6.56
CA ARG A 46 1.94 -1.33 7.96
C ARG A 46 2.64 -2.26 8.94
N GLU A 47 2.57 -3.55 8.69
CA GLU A 47 3.19 -4.57 9.53
C GLU A 47 4.71 -4.57 9.29
N ASN A 48 5.15 -4.67 8.04
CA ASN A 48 6.52 -5.07 7.73
C ASN A 48 7.43 -3.95 7.19
N SER A 49 6.97 -2.71 7.15
CA SER A 49 7.76 -1.58 6.61
C SER A 49 8.00 -0.49 7.63
N PHE A 50 9.21 0.04 7.61
CA PHE A 50 9.64 1.13 8.46
C PHE A 50 10.62 2.03 7.71
N MET A 51 10.68 3.28 8.14
CA MET A 51 11.66 4.24 7.67
C MET A 51 12.56 4.58 8.84
N VAL A 52 13.86 4.60 8.60
CA VAL A 52 14.81 5.15 9.55
C VAL A 52 15.16 6.55 9.09
N VAL A 53 14.94 7.52 9.96
CA VAL A 53 15.31 8.92 9.76
C VAL A 53 16.49 9.22 10.67
N ILE A 54 17.63 9.55 10.09
CA ILE A 54 18.86 9.90 10.81
C ILE A 54 19.17 11.37 10.52
N SER A 55 19.42 12.16 11.56
CA SER A 55 19.74 13.57 11.41
C SER A 55 20.53 14.12 12.59
N LYS A 56 21.22 15.24 12.36
CA LYS A 56 21.84 16.05 13.43
C LYS A 56 20.83 16.89 14.22
N THR A 57 19.63 17.11 13.69
CA THR A 57 18.58 17.90 14.32
C THR A 57 17.41 17.03 14.72
N ASP A 58 16.76 17.36 15.84
CA ASP A 58 15.54 16.70 16.30
C ASP A 58 14.40 16.96 15.30
N TYR A 59 13.92 15.87 14.69
CA TYR A 59 12.80 15.90 13.74
C TYR A 59 11.50 15.34 14.32
N TYR A 60 11.46 14.97 15.59
CA TYR A 60 10.32 14.31 16.22
C TYR A 60 9.03 15.10 16.00
N ASN A 61 9.02 16.39 16.35
CA ASN A 61 7.81 17.24 16.20
C ASN A 61 7.33 17.35 14.75
N LYS A 62 8.26 17.43 13.79
CA LYS A 62 7.92 17.48 12.36
C LYS A 62 7.35 16.14 11.90
N LEU A 63 7.95 15.02 12.32
CA LEU A 63 7.45 13.69 12.03
C LEU A 63 6.04 13.50 12.62
N SER A 64 5.84 13.84 13.90
CA SER A 64 4.55 13.74 14.59
C SER A 64 3.43 14.57 13.95
N SER A 65 3.77 15.58 13.13
CA SER A 65 2.78 16.38 12.41
C SER A 65 2.14 15.66 11.20
N TYR A 66 2.75 14.58 10.69
CA TYR A 66 2.20 13.84 9.56
C TYR A 66 1.16 12.83 10.03
N LYS A 67 -0.10 13.03 9.64
CA LYS A 67 -1.22 12.13 9.96
C LYS A 67 -1.05 10.68 9.50
N SER A 68 -0.21 10.47 8.48
CA SER A 68 0.06 9.15 7.89
C SER A 68 1.09 8.32 8.67
N ILE A 69 1.71 8.89 9.70
CA ILE A 69 2.65 8.18 10.57
C ILE A 69 1.86 7.51 11.69
N ILE A 70 2.07 6.21 11.84
CA ILE A 70 1.42 5.38 12.86
C ILE A 70 2.18 5.47 14.18
N SER A 71 3.50 5.32 14.13
CA SER A 71 4.37 5.38 15.29
C SER A 71 5.73 5.97 14.95
N ILE A 72 6.32 6.61 15.97
CA ILE A 72 7.68 7.14 15.94
C ILE A 72 8.35 6.61 17.19
N GLU A 73 9.41 5.82 16.99
CA GLU A 73 10.22 5.29 18.07
C GLU A 73 11.60 5.92 17.99
N GLU A 74 12.08 6.48 19.10
CA GLU A 74 13.46 6.93 19.20
C GLU A 74 14.39 5.73 19.22
N ALA A 75 15.54 5.89 18.57
CA ALA A 75 16.57 4.88 18.56
C ALA A 75 17.96 5.50 18.63
N ILE A 76 18.95 4.64 18.90
CA ILE A 76 20.36 5.01 18.95
C ILE A 76 21.11 4.21 17.87
N LEU A 77 22.17 4.79 17.32
CA LEU A 77 22.99 4.15 16.29
C LEU A 77 24.33 3.71 16.87
N PHE A 78 24.62 2.42 16.79
CA PHE A 78 25.93 1.87 17.11
C PHE A 78 26.65 1.42 15.83
N ARG A 79 27.98 1.39 15.87
CA ARG A 79 28.78 0.69 14.85
C ARG A 79 29.39 -0.56 15.46
N PRO A 80 29.31 -1.73 14.82
CA PRO A 80 29.91 -2.94 15.39
C PRO A 80 31.43 -2.85 15.39
N ASN A 81 32.04 -3.40 16.44
CA ASN A 81 33.46 -3.62 16.50
C ASN A 81 33.78 -5.00 15.89
N LYS A 82 34.21 -4.99 14.62
CA LYS A 82 34.50 -6.20 13.83
C LYS A 82 35.71 -7.02 14.34
N ASN A 83 36.36 -6.59 15.43
CA ASN A 83 37.44 -7.34 16.08
C ASN A 83 36.95 -8.53 16.92
N TYR A 84 35.67 -8.55 17.31
CA TYR A 84 35.08 -9.66 18.06
C TYR A 84 34.74 -10.82 17.11
N LYS A 85 34.88 -12.07 17.60
CA LYS A 85 34.76 -13.29 16.77
C LYS A 85 33.40 -13.99 16.87
N ALA A 86 32.57 -13.59 17.83
CA ALA A 86 31.24 -14.18 18.03
C ALA A 86 30.29 -13.89 16.86
N ILE A 87 30.41 -12.69 16.27
CA ILE A 87 29.70 -12.27 15.06
C ILE A 87 30.74 -11.73 14.09
N VAL A 88 30.75 -12.25 12.86
CA VAL A 88 31.78 -11.97 11.86
C VAL A 88 31.24 -11.06 10.75
N SER A 89 32.11 -10.48 9.93
CA SER A 89 31.66 -9.81 8.68
C SER A 89 31.42 -10.85 7.59
N GLU A 90 30.58 -10.53 6.61
CA GLU A 90 30.28 -11.42 5.48
C GLU A 90 31.52 -12.00 4.75
N ASP A 91 32.62 -11.25 4.67
CA ASP A 91 33.84 -11.66 3.96
C ASP A 91 34.90 -12.28 4.87
N TYR A 92 34.48 -12.99 5.92
CA TYR A 92 35.43 -13.54 6.90
C TYR A 92 36.28 -14.69 6.33
N VAL A 93 37.52 -14.74 6.81
CA VAL A 93 38.45 -15.86 6.64
C VAL A 93 39.07 -16.18 7.99
N VAL A 94 38.78 -17.35 8.54
CA VAL A 94 39.40 -17.84 9.77
C VAL A 94 40.66 -18.61 9.41
N ILE A 95 41.81 -18.08 9.81
CA ILE A 95 43.11 -18.72 9.62
C ILE A 95 43.60 -19.27 10.96
N LYS A 96 43.93 -20.57 11.00
CA LYS A 96 44.59 -21.22 12.14
C LYS A 96 45.90 -21.83 11.66
N ASN A 97 47.02 -21.44 12.27
CA ASN A 97 48.35 -21.93 11.92
C ASN A 97 48.73 -21.77 10.44
N GLY A 98 48.31 -20.66 9.81
CA GLY A 98 48.60 -20.39 8.39
C GLY A 98 47.63 -21.03 7.39
N THR A 99 46.67 -21.83 7.86
CA THR A 99 45.68 -22.50 7.00
C THR A 99 44.30 -21.88 7.18
N VAL A 100 43.56 -21.67 6.08
CA VAL A 100 42.14 -21.27 6.14
C VAL A 100 41.33 -22.45 6.67
N VAL A 101 40.70 -22.28 7.83
CA VAL A 101 39.90 -23.32 8.50
C VAL A 101 38.40 -23.10 8.28
N ASP A 102 37.97 -21.87 8.00
CA ASP A 102 36.57 -21.50 7.79
C ASP A 102 36.51 -20.20 6.98
N SER A 103 35.64 -20.11 5.99
CA SER A 103 35.47 -18.92 5.14
C SER A 103 34.10 -18.91 4.46
N LYS A 104 33.68 -17.74 3.98
CA LYS A 104 32.46 -17.56 3.18
C LYS A 104 32.35 -18.59 2.03
N GLU A 105 33.45 -18.86 1.33
CA GLU A 105 33.51 -19.78 0.18
C GLU A 105 33.31 -21.26 0.56
N ASN A 106 33.56 -21.63 1.82
CA ASN A 106 33.42 -23.01 2.31
C ASN A 106 32.05 -23.30 2.97
N GLY A 107 31.08 -22.40 2.83
CA GLY A 107 29.72 -22.58 3.31
C GLY A 107 29.36 -21.59 4.42
N GLY A 108 29.09 -20.34 4.04
CA GLY A 108 28.68 -19.22 4.92
C GLY A 108 27.35 -19.40 5.70
N ALA A 109 26.87 -20.63 5.88
CA ALA A 109 25.67 -20.96 6.64
C ALA A 109 25.95 -21.30 8.12
N THR A 110 27.19 -21.24 8.59
CA THR A 110 27.59 -21.77 9.92
C THR A 110 27.85 -20.69 10.98
N ARG A 111 27.77 -19.39 10.64
CA ARG A 111 28.02 -18.28 11.58
C ARG A 111 26.99 -17.16 11.48
N MET A 112 26.92 -16.37 12.56
CA MET A 112 26.20 -15.10 12.59
C MET A 112 27.06 -13.99 12.00
N ASN A 113 26.47 -13.18 11.14
CA ASN A 113 27.13 -12.07 10.47
C ASN A 113 26.59 -10.73 10.97
N TRP A 114 27.41 -9.68 10.96
CA TRP A 114 26.96 -8.35 11.38
C TRP A 114 25.87 -7.79 10.46
N GLU A 115 25.94 -8.15 9.19
CA GLU A 115 24.98 -7.80 8.14
C GLU A 115 23.58 -8.37 8.45
N ASP A 116 23.48 -9.47 9.21
CA ASP A 116 22.19 -10.04 9.66
C ASP A 116 21.42 -9.08 10.60
N PHE A 117 22.10 -8.10 11.21
CA PHE A 117 21.51 -7.18 12.19
C PHE A 117 21.49 -5.71 11.72
N MET A 118 22.10 -5.40 10.57
CA MET A 118 22.20 -4.05 10.04
C MET A 118 20.98 -3.66 9.20
N ILE A 119 20.77 -2.36 9.06
CA ILE A 119 19.65 -1.80 8.28
C ILE A 119 20.07 -1.36 6.86
N GLY A 120 21.32 -1.63 6.46
CA GLY A 120 21.93 -1.25 5.18
C GLY A 120 22.09 -2.37 4.16
N GLU A 121 21.88 -2.07 2.86
CA GLU A 121 22.14 -2.96 1.72
C GLU A 121 22.97 -2.10 0.78
N GLY A 122 24.28 -2.32 0.80
CA GLY A 122 25.23 -1.48 0.10
C GLY A 122 26.30 -0.92 1.03
N ALA A 123 27.49 -0.76 0.48
CA ALA A 123 28.78 -0.63 1.16
C ALA A 123 29.00 0.72 1.90
N GLY A 124 28.04 1.19 2.69
CA GLY A 124 28.14 2.46 3.41
C GLY A 124 27.42 2.54 4.76
N ASP A 125 26.60 1.56 5.13
CA ASP A 125 25.67 1.69 6.26
C ASP A 125 26.10 0.78 7.42
N ASP A 126 27.16 1.18 8.14
CA ASP A 126 27.77 0.45 9.27
C ASP A 126 26.96 0.50 10.59
N PHE A 127 25.67 0.82 10.54
CA PHE A 127 24.90 1.12 11.76
C PHE A 127 23.92 0.02 12.17
N LEU A 128 24.02 -0.35 13.44
CA LEU A 128 23.04 -1.14 14.18
C LEU A 128 22.10 -0.20 14.91
N ILE A 129 20.79 -0.43 14.77
CA ILE A 129 19.80 0.33 15.53
C ILE A 129 19.60 -0.31 16.89
N VAL A 130 19.65 0.53 17.91
CA VAL A 130 19.57 0.16 19.31
C VAL A 130 18.31 0.75 19.93
N PHE A 131 17.61 -0.09 20.69
CA PHE A 131 16.36 0.24 21.39
C PHE A 131 16.47 -0.11 22.89
N PRO A 132 15.60 0.46 23.74
CA PRO A 132 15.53 0.08 25.15
C PRO A 132 14.90 -1.32 25.31
N SER A 133 15.35 -2.07 26.31
CA SER A 133 14.92 -3.46 26.54
C SER A 133 13.42 -3.61 26.86
N ASN A 134 12.79 -2.57 27.43
CA ASN A 134 11.35 -2.55 27.67
C ASN A 134 10.50 -2.66 26.39
N ARG A 135 11.07 -2.34 25.21
CA ARG A 135 10.39 -2.46 23.91
C ARG A 135 9.87 -3.87 23.64
N ASN A 136 10.61 -4.89 24.11
CA ASN A 136 10.27 -6.30 23.91
C ASN A 136 10.06 -7.03 25.25
N SER A 137 9.88 -6.29 26.36
CA SER A 137 9.74 -6.86 27.70
C SER A 137 10.90 -7.80 28.10
N ILE A 138 12.11 -7.50 27.62
CA ILE A 138 13.32 -8.23 27.97
C ILE A 138 14.03 -7.47 29.08
N GLU A 139 14.38 -8.15 30.16
CA GLU A 139 15.18 -7.56 31.24
C GLU A 139 16.66 -7.72 30.89
N LEU A 140 17.41 -6.62 30.82
CA LEU A 140 18.86 -6.63 30.53
C LEU A 140 19.59 -5.88 31.63
N LYS A 141 20.73 -6.42 32.07
CA LYS A 141 21.72 -5.65 32.83
C LYS A 141 22.47 -4.67 31.91
N ASP A 142 23.19 -3.73 32.52
CA ASP A 142 23.91 -2.68 31.80
C ASP A 142 25.07 -3.21 30.93
N ASP A 143 25.57 -4.40 31.20
CA ASP A 143 26.59 -5.11 30.42
C ASP A 143 26.01 -6.20 29.51
N GLU A 144 24.68 -6.34 29.45
CA GLU A 144 23.96 -7.35 28.66
C GLU A 144 23.25 -6.72 27.46
N VAL A 145 23.20 -7.46 26.35
CA VAL A 145 22.44 -7.09 25.14
C VAL A 145 21.61 -8.25 24.63
N ALA A 146 20.51 -7.93 23.94
CA ALA A 146 19.74 -8.89 23.16
C ALA A 146 19.74 -8.50 21.68
N LEU A 147 19.92 -9.47 20.80
CA LEU A 147 20.01 -9.25 19.35
C LEU A 147 18.76 -9.79 18.64
N SER A 148 18.31 -9.07 17.62
CA SER A 148 17.14 -9.48 16.85
C SER A 148 17.43 -10.65 15.92
N LEU A 149 16.52 -11.61 15.82
CA LEU A 149 16.40 -12.51 14.66
C LEU A 149 15.12 -12.15 13.91
N ASP A 150 15.28 -11.67 12.69
CA ASP A 150 14.16 -11.44 11.81
C ASP A 150 13.75 -12.71 11.04
N PRO A 151 12.60 -12.72 10.34
CA PRO A 151 12.16 -13.92 9.62
C PRO A 151 13.20 -14.45 8.62
N PHE A 152 14.03 -13.58 8.03
CA PHE A 152 15.06 -14.00 7.07
C PHE A 152 16.30 -14.57 7.74
N THR A 153 16.58 -14.21 9.00
CA THR A 153 17.72 -14.67 9.78
C THR A 153 17.33 -15.74 10.80
N TYR A 154 16.02 -15.99 10.99
CA TYR A 154 15.49 -16.96 11.94
C TYR A 154 15.96 -18.40 11.68
N TYR A 155 16.29 -18.74 10.43
CA TYR A 155 16.88 -20.04 10.12
C TYR A 155 18.24 -20.27 10.80
N LYS A 156 18.93 -19.20 11.23
CA LYS A 156 20.19 -19.27 11.99
C LYS A 156 19.98 -19.36 13.51
N LYS A 157 18.75 -19.57 14.00
CA LYS A 157 18.44 -19.58 15.44
C LYS A 157 19.35 -20.49 16.26
N ASP A 158 19.64 -21.70 15.78
CA ASP A 158 20.49 -22.65 16.51
C ASP A 158 21.94 -22.16 16.63
N ILE A 159 22.45 -21.50 15.58
CA ILE A 159 23.77 -20.86 15.58
C ILE A 159 23.79 -19.70 16.56
N ALA A 160 22.73 -18.88 16.54
CA ALA A 160 22.58 -17.74 17.45
C ALA A 160 22.57 -18.21 18.92
N GLN A 161 21.85 -19.28 19.26
CA GLN A 161 21.87 -19.85 20.62
C GLN A 161 23.26 -20.34 21.04
N GLY A 162 24.08 -20.83 20.11
CA GLY A 162 25.44 -21.28 20.38
C GLY A 162 26.44 -20.18 20.79
N ILE A 163 26.11 -18.90 20.57
CA ILE A 163 26.96 -17.75 20.92
C ILE A 163 26.38 -16.90 22.06
N VAL A 164 25.32 -17.37 22.72
CA VAL A 164 24.82 -16.75 23.95
C VAL A 164 25.89 -16.85 25.05
N GLY A 165 26.12 -15.75 25.76
CA GLY A 165 27.18 -15.60 26.76
C GLY A 165 28.51 -15.06 26.19
N GLU A 166 28.67 -15.05 24.87
CA GLU A 166 29.85 -14.46 24.23
C GLU A 166 29.85 -12.94 24.32
N LYS A 167 31.05 -12.36 24.27
CA LYS A 167 31.24 -10.91 24.27
C LYS A 167 31.24 -10.35 22.85
N ILE A 168 30.60 -9.21 22.69
CA ILE A 168 30.61 -8.40 21.48
C ILE A 168 30.90 -6.93 21.82
N GLY A 169 31.43 -6.19 20.84
CA GLY A 169 31.77 -4.79 21.03
C GLY A 169 31.13 -3.88 20.01
N PHE A 170 30.92 -2.63 20.42
CA PHE A 170 30.38 -1.57 19.60
C PHE A 170 31.13 -0.27 19.81
N TYR A 171 31.15 0.56 18.78
CA TYR A 171 31.55 1.95 18.87
C TYR A 171 30.31 2.83 18.93
N TYR A 172 30.26 3.67 19.95
CA TYR A 172 29.34 4.78 20.05
C TYR A 172 30.15 6.05 20.23
N LYS A 173 30.04 6.95 19.24
CA LYS A 173 30.99 8.05 19.04
C LYS A 173 32.43 7.49 18.93
N SER A 174 33.36 8.05 19.69
CA SER A 174 34.76 7.61 19.77
C SER A 174 35.04 6.63 20.91
N LYS A 175 34.00 6.10 21.59
CA LYS A 175 34.16 5.17 22.72
C LYS A 175 33.76 3.75 22.32
N GLN A 176 34.54 2.80 22.80
CA GLN A 176 34.23 1.38 22.67
C GLN A 176 33.42 0.91 23.89
N TYR A 177 32.38 0.15 23.62
CA TYR A 177 31.56 -0.53 24.61
C TYR A 177 31.62 -2.03 24.36
N GLU A 178 31.62 -2.82 25.42
CA GLU A 178 31.61 -4.27 25.39
C GLU A 178 30.38 -4.77 26.13
N TYR A 179 29.68 -5.74 25.54
CA TYR A 179 28.49 -6.35 26.12
C TYR A 179 28.54 -7.86 25.95
N THR A 180 27.87 -8.57 26.85
CA THR A 180 27.60 -10.00 26.75
C THR A 180 26.25 -10.23 26.09
N ILE A 181 26.21 -11.13 25.10
CA ILE A 181 24.96 -11.55 24.47
C ILE A 181 24.15 -12.36 25.48
N LYS A 182 23.00 -11.84 25.90
CA LYS A 182 22.10 -12.55 26.80
C LYS A 182 21.19 -13.51 26.05
N GLU A 183 20.56 -13.04 24.98
CA GLU A 183 19.61 -13.81 24.21
C GLU A 183 19.37 -13.23 22.82
N PHE A 184 18.68 -14.01 21.99
CA PHE A 184 18.18 -13.59 20.69
C PHE A 184 16.65 -13.58 20.72
N TYR A 185 16.05 -12.51 20.21
CA TYR A 185 14.60 -12.33 20.20
C TYR A 185 14.07 -12.17 18.79
N GLN A 186 12.88 -12.72 18.54
CA GLN A 186 12.26 -12.60 17.22
C GLN A 186 11.63 -11.22 17.06
N THR A 187 11.92 -10.53 15.95
CA THR A 187 11.35 -9.21 15.65
C THR A 187 11.34 -8.90 14.16
N GLU A 188 10.45 -8.00 13.75
CA GLU A 188 10.34 -7.50 12.38
C GLU A 188 11.37 -6.41 12.03
N ILE A 189 12.22 -5.99 12.96
CA ILE A 189 13.19 -4.92 12.72
C ILE A 189 14.55 -5.40 13.20
N PRO A 190 15.57 -5.43 12.34
CA PRO A 190 16.88 -5.88 12.76
C PRO A 190 17.50 -4.80 13.65
N GLY A 191 18.16 -5.21 14.73
CA GLY A 191 18.67 -4.30 15.72
C GLY A 191 19.07 -5.00 17.01
N MET A 192 19.26 -4.19 18.05
CA MET A 192 19.71 -4.62 19.36
C MET A 192 18.93 -3.94 20.46
N LEU A 193 18.77 -4.64 21.57
CA LEU A 193 18.28 -4.08 22.82
C LEU A 193 19.44 -3.92 23.80
N VAL A 194 19.44 -2.80 24.51
CA VAL A 194 20.29 -2.52 25.68
C VAL A 194 19.40 -2.26 26.89
N SER A 195 19.95 -2.30 28.10
CA SER A 195 19.19 -1.94 29.30
C SER A 195 18.57 -0.53 29.17
N ASN A 196 17.40 -0.33 29.79
CA ASN A 196 16.73 0.97 29.75
C ASN A 196 17.62 2.10 30.30
N HIS A 197 18.43 1.79 31.31
CA HIS A 197 19.37 2.73 31.92
C HIS A 197 20.46 3.17 30.94
N ILE A 198 21.12 2.21 30.27
CA ILE A 198 22.13 2.51 29.24
C ILE A 198 21.51 3.26 28.06
N PHE A 199 20.32 2.85 27.62
CA PHE A 199 19.61 3.56 26.56
C PHE A 199 19.38 5.03 26.92
N GLN A 200 18.88 5.31 28.13
CA GLN A 200 18.61 6.68 28.57
C GLN A 200 19.90 7.53 28.61
N ILE A 201 20.98 7.02 29.22
CA ILE A 201 22.27 7.72 29.28
C ILE A 201 22.77 8.08 27.88
N MET A 202 22.67 7.15 26.94
CA MET A 202 23.14 7.37 25.57
C MET A 202 22.19 8.27 24.76
N ASN A 203 20.88 8.20 25.00
CA ASN A 203 19.89 9.04 24.33
C ASN A 203 20.01 10.50 24.76
N GLU A 204 20.31 10.77 26.03
CA GLU A 204 20.56 12.12 26.56
C GLU A 204 21.85 12.74 26.00
N ASN A 205 22.83 11.89 25.66
CA ASN A 205 24.13 12.31 25.16
C ASN A 205 24.31 12.08 23.65
N LYS A 206 23.23 12.04 22.86
CA LYS A 206 23.31 11.74 21.42
C LYS A 206 23.81 12.91 20.56
N ASP A 207 24.67 12.59 19.58
CA ASP A 207 25.11 13.54 18.54
C ASP A 207 24.24 13.46 17.28
N LEU A 208 23.52 12.34 17.12
CA LEU A 208 22.62 12.07 16.02
C LEU A 208 21.30 11.59 16.59
N TYR A 209 20.23 12.14 16.05
CA TYR A 209 18.87 11.69 16.26
C TYR A 209 18.56 10.59 15.25
N ALA A 210 18.11 9.44 15.73
CA ALA A 210 17.59 8.38 14.89
C ALA A 210 16.16 8.06 15.31
N TYR A 211 15.28 7.99 14.32
CA TYR A 211 13.89 7.62 14.52
C TYR A 211 13.52 6.47 13.62
N LEU A 212 12.88 5.48 14.20
CA LEU A 212 12.17 4.46 13.46
C LEU A 212 10.71 4.91 13.30
N VAL A 213 10.26 5.01 12.06
CA VAL A 213 8.95 5.57 11.71
C VAL A 213 8.13 4.53 10.94
N LYS A 214 6.95 4.19 11.45
CA LYS A 214 5.96 3.35 10.75
C LYS A 214 4.90 4.21 10.07
N PHE A 215 4.46 3.81 8.88
CA PHE A 215 3.46 4.55 8.08
C PHE A 215 2.25 3.68 7.74
N ASP A 216 1.13 4.36 7.45
CA ASP A 216 -0.13 3.73 7.02
C ASP A 216 -0.09 3.04 5.66
N SER A 217 0.82 3.47 4.78
CA SER A 217 0.92 3.05 3.38
C SER A 217 2.28 3.40 2.77
N LYS A 218 2.64 2.69 1.70
CA LYS A 218 3.85 2.94 0.90
C LYS A 218 3.88 4.32 0.25
N LYS A 219 2.70 4.80 -0.16
CA LYS A 219 2.57 6.12 -0.82
C LYS A 219 2.91 7.23 0.16
N SER A 220 2.39 7.16 1.38
CA SER A 220 2.65 8.13 2.44
C SER A 220 4.13 8.20 2.82
N SER A 221 4.77 7.04 3.04
CA SER A 221 6.20 7.00 3.39
C SER A 221 7.08 7.59 2.30
N THR A 222 6.79 7.29 1.03
CA THR A 222 7.55 7.84 -0.11
C THR A 222 7.42 9.36 -0.18
N LEU A 223 6.21 9.90 0.01
CA LEU A 223 5.97 11.34 0.02
C LEU A 223 6.68 12.05 1.18
N VAL A 224 6.66 11.46 2.38
CA VAL A 224 7.34 12.02 3.55
C VAL A 224 8.86 11.96 3.37
N ALA A 225 9.40 10.84 2.90
CA ALA A 225 10.84 10.72 2.60
C ALA A 225 11.31 11.79 1.59
N GLN A 226 10.57 11.99 0.52
CA GLN A 226 10.88 13.04 -0.47
C GLN A 226 10.85 14.43 0.15
N LYS A 227 9.83 14.76 0.95
CA LYS A 227 9.73 16.04 1.65
C LYS A 227 10.88 16.27 2.63
N LEU A 228 11.30 15.22 3.36
CA LEU A 228 12.44 15.30 4.27
C LEU A 228 13.74 15.58 3.50
N LYS A 229 14.05 14.77 2.48
CA LYS A 229 15.26 14.93 1.64
C LYS A 229 15.32 16.27 0.91
N GLN A 230 14.18 16.82 0.49
CA GLN A 230 14.11 18.14 -0.12
C GLN A 230 14.37 19.27 0.89
N SER A 231 13.96 19.09 2.15
CA SER A 231 14.04 20.13 3.16
C SER A 231 15.42 20.30 3.79
N ASN A 232 16.26 19.27 3.79
CA ASN A 232 17.61 19.34 4.36
C ASN A 232 18.49 18.23 3.79
N LYS A 233 19.70 18.59 3.32
CA LYS A 233 20.68 17.65 2.76
C LYS A 233 21.37 16.77 3.83
N ASP A 234 21.30 17.18 5.10
CA ASP A 234 21.90 16.44 6.22
C ASP A 234 20.95 15.41 6.84
N ILE A 235 19.81 15.13 6.20
CA ILE A 235 18.91 14.04 6.60
C ILE A 235 19.19 12.83 5.75
N GLU A 236 19.54 11.75 6.41
CA GLU A 236 19.56 10.44 5.79
C GLU A 236 18.23 9.75 6.06
N VAL A 237 17.58 9.31 4.99
CA VAL A 237 16.30 8.59 5.06
C VAL A 237 16.48 7.24 4.39
N LEU A 238 16.46 6.19 5.21
CA LEU A 238 16.54 4.80 4.81
C LEU A 238 15.12 4.22 4.82
N ASN A 239 14.60 3.93 3.64
CA ASN A 239 13.30 3.27 3.50
C ASN A 239 13.50 1.77 3.46
N ARG A 240 13.03 1.06 4.48
CA ARG A 240 12.98 -0.40 4.46
C ARG A 240 11.56 -0.88 4.27
N GLN A 241 11.41 -1.67 3.24
CA GLN A 241 10.20 -2.44 2.98
C GLN A 241 10.64 -3.88 3.06
N ARG A 242 10.02 -4.68 3.92
CA ARG A 242 10.24 -6.13 3.91
C ARG A 242 9.20 -6.72 2.96
N TYR A 243 9.68 -7.33 1.89
CA TYR A 243 8.89 -7.64 0.68
C TYR A 243 8.19 -9.01 0.73
N PHE A 244 8.18 -9.71 1.87
CA PHE A 244 7.79 -11.11 1.93
C PHE A 244 6.78 -11.40 3.04
N VAL A 245 5.64 -11.96 2.66
CA VAL A 245 4.71 -12.66 3.55
C VAL A 245 4.79 -14.13 3.17
N GLU A 246 5.27 -14.98 4.09
CA GLU A 246 5.38 -16.43 3.88
C GLU A 246 4.01 -17.07 3.57
N ASN A 247 2.91 -16.50 4.07
CA ASN A 247 1.59 -17.13 4.01
C ASN A 247 0.88 -17.05 2.64
N GLU A 248 1.29 -16.18 1.71
CA GLU A 248 0.59 -16.03 0.40
C GLU A 248 1.44 -16.34 -0.82
N GLY A 249 2.74 -16.63 -0.67
CA GLY A 249 3.64 -16.97 -1.79
C GLY A 249 3.78 -15.87 -2.86
N MET A 250 3.25 -14.67 -2.61
CA MET A 250 3.34 -13.51 -3.50
C MET A 250 4.21 -12.43 -2.85
N SER A 251 5.29 -12.08 -3.53
CA SER A 251 6.08 -10.90 -3.14
C SER A 251 5.26 -9.63 -3.36
N SER A 252 5.53 -8.59 -2.57
CA SER A 252 4.83 -7.31 -2.77
C SER A 252 5.06 -6.70 -4.16
N ALA A 253 6.14 -7.08 -4.86
CA ALA A 253 6.33 -6.75 -6.27
C ALA A 253 5.25 -7.36 -7.17
N ARG A 254 4.92 -8.66 -6.99
CA ARG A 254 3.84 -9.32 -7.74
C ARG A 254 2.48 -8.71 -7.44
N LEU A 255 2.21 -8.35 -6.17
CA LEU A 255 0.97 -7.66 -5.79
C LEU A 255 0.87 -6.28 -6.46
N ILE A 256 1.97 -5.52 -6.49
CA ILE A 256 2.03 -4.23 -7.17
C ILE A 256 1.72 -4.39 -8.67
N ASP A 257 2.34 -5.37 -9.34
CA ASP A 257 2.08 -5.64 -10.76
C ASP A 257 0.63 -6.06 -11.01
N LEU A 258 0.06 -6.87 -10.13
CA LEU A 258 -1.34 -7.28 -10.18
C LEU A 258 -2.28 -6.08 -10.03
N ILE A 259 -2.05 -5.22 -9.04
CA ILE A 259 -2.84 -4.00 -8.82
C ILE A 259 -2.78 -3.10 -10.06
N TYR A 260 -1.58 -2.85 -10.61
CA TYR A 260 -1.43 -2.03 -11.82
C TYR A 260 -2.15 -2.65 -13.02
N THR A 261 -2.09 -3.97 -13.16
CA THR A 261 -2.79 -4.69 -14.24
C THR A 261 -4.31 -4.55 -14.09
N LEU A 262 -4.85 -4.72 -12.88
CA LEU A 262 -6.29 -4.56 -12.60
C LEU A 262 -6.76 -3.12 -12.81
N GLU A 263 -5.95 -2.13 -12.42
CA GLU A 263 -6.25 -0.72 -12.70
C GLU A 263 -6.25 -0.41 -14.19
N PHE A 264 -5.27 -0.93 -14.94
CA PHE A 264 -5.16 -0.73 -16.38
C PHE A 264 -6.35 -1.36 -17.12
N ILE A 265 -6.72 -2.59 -16.76
CA ILE A 265 -7.91 -3.27 -17.29
C ILE A 265 -9.16 -2.45 -16.96
N SER A 266 -9.29 -1.97 -15.71
CA SER A 266 -10.42 -1.13 -15.28
C SER A 266 -10.55 0.15 -16.12
N LYS A 267 -9.44 0.88 -16.34
CA LYS A 267 -9.39 2.10 -17.17
C LYS A 267 -9.79 1.81 -18.62
N THR A 268 -9.36 0.66 -19.16
CA THR A 268 -9.71 0.21 -20.51
C THR A 268 -11.20 -0.10 -20.63
N ILE A 269 -11.79 -0.79 -19.66
CA ILE A 269 -13.22 -1.11 -19.65
C ILE A 269 -14.06 0.16 -19.48
N ILE A 270 -13.63 1.13 -18.67
CA ILE A 270 -14.29 2.44 -18.55
C ILE A 270 -14.31 3.18 -19.90
N LEU A 271 -13.20 3.14 -20.65
CA LEU A 271 -13.13 3.73 -21.99
C LEU A 271 -14.15 3.08 -22.93
N ILE A 272 -14.18 1.74 -22.97
CA ILE A 272 -15.14 0.96 -23.78
C ILE A 272 -16.58 1.29 -23.37
N PHE A 273 -16.85 1.35 -22.07
CA PHE A 273 -18.15 1.74 -21.52
C PHE A 273 -18.54 3.14 -21.99
N GLY A 274 -17.63 4.13 -21.96
CA GLY A 274 -17.88 5.48 -22.45
C GLY A 274 -18.29 5.51 -23.93
N ILE A 275 -17.62 4.73 -24.79
CA ILE A 275 -17.95 4.62 -26.22
C ILE A 275 -19.36 4.01 -26.39
N ILE A 276 -19.62 2.88 -25.74
CA ILE A 276 -20.92 2.20 -25.81
C ILE A 276 -22.03 3.11 -25.27
N PHE A 277 -21.76 3.83 -24.19
CA PHE A 277 -22.68 4.77 -23.58
C PHE A 277 -23.09 5.88 -24.55
N ILE A 278 -22.14 6.48 -25.25
CA ILE A 278 -22.40 7.50 -26.28
C ILE A 278 -23.24 6.93 -27.43
N VAL A 279 -22.92 5.72 -27.89
CA VAL A 279 -23.68 5.03 -28.96
C VAL A 279 -25.13 4.79 -28.53
N VAL A 280 -25.35 4.30 -27.31
CA VAL A 280 -26.69 4.08 -26.76
C VAL A 280 -27.46 5.39 -26.65
N ILE A 281 -26.85 6.47 -26.14
CA ILE A 281 -27.52 7.77 -26.08
C ILE A 281 -27.95 8.24 -27.48
N LYS A 282 -27.05 8.15 -28.47
CA LYS A 282 -27.39 8.52 -29.86
C LYS A 282 -28.56 7.70 -30.40
N ASN A 283 -28.60 6.41 -30.11
CA ASN A 283 -29.70 5.54 -30.52
C ASN A 283 -31.01 5.89 -29.81
N VAL A 284 -30.98 6.17 -28.51
CA VAL A 284 -32.17 6.62 -27.75
C VAL A 284 -32.71 7.94 -28.30
N ILE A 285 -31.83 8.87 -28.69
CA ILE A 285 -32.22 10.13 -29.34
C ILE A 285 -32.88 9.85 -30.69
N LYS A 286 -32.28 8.98 -31.52
CA LYS A 286 -32.82 8.58 -32.82
C LYS A 286 -34.21 7.95 -32.67
N ASP A 287 -34.38 7.02 -31.74
CA ASP A 287 -35.64 6.34 -31.43
C ASP A 287 -36.70 7.30 -30.86
N SER A 288 -36.25 8.38 -30.21
CA SER A 288 -37.14 9.40 -29.64
C SER A 288 -37.53 10.47 -30.66
N LYS A 289 -36.89 10.54 -31.83
CA LYS A 289 -37.09 11.63 -32.81
C LYS A 289 -38.54 11.77 -33.26
N LYS A 290 -39.24 10.66 -33.51
CA LYS A 290 -40.68 10.68 -33.87
C LYS A 290 -41.52 11.28 -32.74
N ASN A 291 -41.25 10.88 -31.50
CA ASN A 291 -41.96 11.40 -30.33
C ASN A 291 -41.63 12.87 -30.07
N MET A 292 -40.37 13.28 -30.24
CA MET A 292 -39.95 14.69 -30.12
C MET A 292 -40.65 15.58 -31.16
N ASN A 293 -40.86 15.08 -32.38
CA ASN A 293 -41.58 15.80 -33.42
C ASN A 293 -43.08 15.92 -33.09
N LEU A 294 -43.70 14.84 -32.60
CA LEU A 294 -45.09 14.87 -32.14
C LEU A 294 -45.27 15.82 -30.94
N GLU A 295 -44.35 15.79 -29.97
CA GLU A 295 -44.34 16.73 -28.84
C GLU A 295 -44.25 18.18 -29.33
N LYS A 296 -43.42 18.48 -30.34
CA LYS A 296 -43.40 19.82 -30.98
C LYS A 296 -44.74 20.19 -31.62
N MET A 297 -45.37 19.27 -32.35
CA MET A 297 -46.68 19.52 -32.98
C MET A 297 -47.78 19.79 -31.94
N LEU A 298 -47.66 19.19 -30.76
CA LEU A 298 -48.54 19.42 -29.62
C LEU A 298 -48.21 20.70 -28.83
N GLY A 299 -47.27 21.53 -29.30
CA GLY A 299 -46.94 22.83 -28.70
C GLY A 299 -45.85 22.80 -27.62
N TYR A 300 -45.14 21.68 -27.42
CA TYR A 300 -44.06 21.62 -26.43
C TYR A 300 -42.85 22.43 -26.91
N ASN A 301 -42.27 23.23 -26.01
CA ASN A 301 -41.08 24.01 -26.31
C ASN A 301 -39.82 23.12 -26.31
N ASN A 302 -38.75 23.59 -26.97
CA ASN A 302 -37.50 22.83 -27.07
C ASN A 302 -36.87 22.49 -25.70
N ARG A 303 -37.07 23.34 -24.67
CA ARG A 303 -36.54 23.10 -23.32
C ARG A 303 -37.25 21.93 -22.64
N GLN A 304 -38.58 21.87 -22.76
CA GLN A 304 -39.40 20.77 -22.24
C GLN A 304 -39.01 19.44 -22.89
N ILE A 305 -38.84 19.41 -24.21
CA ILE A 305 -38.43 18.19 -24.94
C ILE A 305 -37.03 17.74 -24.50
N LYS A 306 -36.06 18.66 -24.39
CA LYS A 306 -34.71 18.34 -23.88
C LYS A 306 -34.74 17.82 -22.44
N TYR A 307 -35.58 18.39 -21.58
CA TYR A 307 -35.77 17.94 -20.21
C TYR A 307 -36.32 16.52 -20.16
N TYR A 308 -37.36 16.21 -20.95
CA TYR A 308 -37.94 14.85 -21.01
C TYR A 308 -36.95 13.81 -21.54
N LEU A 309 -36.17 14.15 -22.55
CA LEU A 309 -35.12 13.28 -23.07
C LEU A 309 -34.05 13.02 -22.00
N SER A 310 -33.59 14.06 -21.32
CA SER A 310 -32.60 13.95 -20.23
C SER A 310 -33.13 13.09 -19.10
N SER A 311 -34.37 13.31 -18.67
CA SER A 311 -35.02 12.49 -17.63
C SER A 311 -35.07 11.01 -18.02
N LYS A 312 -35.43 10.66 -19.26
CA LYS A 312 -35.42 9.25 -19.73
C LYS A 312 -34.03 8.62 -19.63
N LEU A 313 -32.99 9.33 -20.03
CA LEU A 313 -31.61 8.85 -19.98
C LEU A 313 -31.10 8.74 -18.54
N VAL A 314 -31.38 9.72 -17.69
CA VAL A 314 -31.01 9.68 -16.26
C VAL A 314 -31.67 8.49 -15.56
N ILE A 315 -32.96 8.25 -15.81
CA ILE A 315 -33.68 7.11 -15.23
C ILE A 315 -33.11 5.79 -15.77
N LEU A 316 -32.81 5.71 -17.08
CA LEU A 316 -32.18 4.53 -17.68
C LEU A 316 -30.86 4.19 -16.98
N SER A 317 -29.96 5.16 -16.89
CA SER A 317 -28.66 5.03 -16.25
C SER A 317 -28.76 4.72 -14.76
N GLY A 318 -29.67 5.38 -14.05
CA GLY A 318 -29.89 5.14 -12.62
C GLY A 318 -30.37 3.72 -12.33
N ILE A 319 -31.33 3.22 -13.11
CA ILE A 319 -31.81 1.84 -12.97
C ILE A 319 -30.72 0.83 -13.33
N SER A 320 -29.97 1.05 -14.42
CA SER A 320 -28.82 0.21 -14.77
C SER A 320 -27.79 0.15 -13.64
N LEU A 321 -27.49 1.30 -13.01
CA LEU A 321 -26.53 1.37 -11.91
C LEU A 321 -27.03 0.60 -10.68
N ILE A 322 -28.30 0.76 -10.31
CA ILE A 322 -28.91 0.00 -9.20
C ILE A 322 -28.84 -1.51 -9.47
N ILE A 323 -29.25 -1.95 -10.67
CA ILE A 323 -29.21 -3.36 -11.05
C ILE A 323 -27.76 -3.89 -11.01
N SER A 324 -26.81 -3.15 -11.57
CA SER A 324 -25.40 -3.55 -11.57
C SER A 324 -24.80 -3.62 -10.17
N THR A 325 -25.22 -2.73 -9.27
CA THR A 325 -24.74 -2.71 -7.90
C THR A 325 -25.26 -3.93 -7.14
N LEU A 326 -26.55 -4.24 -7.26
CA LEU A 326 -27.13 -5.45 -6.67
C LEU A 326 -26.47 -6.72 -7.21
N LEU A 327 -26.23 -6.78 -8.53
CA LEU A 327 -25.56 -7.92 -9.14
C LEU A 327 -24.10 -8.05 -8.67
N SER A 328 -23.38 -6.94 -8.58
CA SER A 328 -21.99 -6.92 -8.09
C SER A 328 -21.92 -7.31 -6.61
N VAL A 329 -22.86 -6.87 -5.78
CA VAL A 329 -22.99 -7.32 -4.37
C VAL A 329 -23.13 -8.84 -4.29
N ILE A 330 -24.05 -9.42 -5.09
CA ILE A 330 -24.25 -10.87 -5.12
C ILE A 330 -22.96 -11.58 -5.56
N ILE A 331 -22.33 -11.11 -6.64
CA ILE A 331 -21.07 -11.68 -7.16
C ILE A 331 -19.95 -11.60 -6.10
N ASN A 332 -19.76 -10.45 -5.48
CA ASN A 332 -18.70 -10.25 -4.48
C ASN A 332 -18.95 -11.12 -3.24
N ILE A 333 -20.20 -11.26 -2.78
CA ILE A 333 -20.56 -12.19 -1.68
C ILE A 333 -20.23 -13.64 -2.08
N THR A 334 -20.60 -14.06 -3.29
CA THR A 334 -20.30 -15.42 -3.79
C THR A 334 -18.80 -15.65 -3.85
N ILE A 335 -18.02 -14.69 -4.38
CA ILE A 335 -16.56 -14.79 -4.46
C ILE A 335 -15.95 -14.87 -3.06
N ASN A 336 -16.35 -13.99 -2.14
CA ASN A 336 -15.87 -14.00 -0.76
C ASN A 336 -16.16 -15.34 -0.07
N TYR A 337 -17.34 -15.93 -0.31
CA TYR A 337 -17.71 -17.22 0.25
C TYR A 337 -16.84 -18.37 -0.29
N TYR A 338 -16.66 -18.47 -1.61
CA TYR A 338 -15.93 -19.59 -2.21
C TYR A 338 -14.42 -19.48 -2.11
N TYR A 339 -13.87 -18.27 -2.16
CA TYR A 339 -12.43 -18.03 -2.19
C TYR A 339 -11.87 -17.46 -0.89
N GLN A 340 -12.70 -17.30 0.15
CA GLN A 340 -12.32 -16.72 1.44
C GLN A 340 -11.68 -15.33 1.34
N LEU A 341 -12.01 -14.59 0.27
CA LEU A 341 -11.56 -13.22 0.07
C LEU A 341 -12.42 -12.25 0.89
N GLN A 342 -11.86 -11.07 1.19
CA GLN A 342 -12.56 -9.97 1.85
C GLN A 342 -12.81 -8.83 0.87
N LEU A 343 -13.39 -9.11 -0.29
CA LEU A 343 -13.74 -8.06 -1.25
C LEU A 343 -14.77 -7.11 -0.63
N MET A 344 -14.55 -5.80 -0.81
CA MET A 344 -15.53 -4.80 -0.42
C MET A 344 -16.84 -5.04 -1.19
N VAL A 345 -17.91 -5.36 -0.46
CA VAL A 345 -19.22 -5.66 -1.05
C VAL A 345 -19.87 -4.39 -1.61
N PHE A 346 -19.55 -3.22 -1.05
CA PHE A 346 -20.18 -1.96 -1.43
C PHE A 346 -19.22 -0.77 -1.29
N ASN A 347 -18.85 -0.11 -2.39
CA ASN A 347 -18.02 1.09 -2.39
C ASN A 347 -18.82 2.35 -2.78
N ILE A 348 -19.28 3.11 -1.79
CA ILE A 348 -20.16 4.27 -2.01
C ILE A 348 -19.46 5.41 -2.76
N MET A 349 -18.16 5.60 -2.55
CA MET A 349 -17.38 6.66 -3.18
C MET A 349 -17.20 6.38 -4.68
N LEU A 350 -16.92 5.13 -5.04
CA LEU A 350 -16.86 4.71 -6.44
C LEU A 350 -18.22 4.86 -7.13
N LEU A 351 -19.28 4.35 -6.51
CA LEU A 351 -20.64 4.39 -7.07
C LEU A 351 -21.13 5.82 -7.29
N SER A 352 -20.89 6.71 -6.32
CA SER A 352 -21.24 8.13 -6.46
C SER A 352 -20.45 8.81 -7.57
N THR A 353 -19.15 8.52 -7.69
CA THR A 353 -18.31 9.07 -8.77
C THR A 353 -18.78 8.61 -10.15
N LEU A 354 -19.10 7.34 -10.32
CA LEU A 354 -19.66 6.79 -11.57
C LEU A 354 -21.01 7.44 -11.90
N TYR A 355 -21.90 7.55 -10.92
CA TYR A 355 -23.22 8.13 -11.13
C TYR A 355 -23.16 9.60 -11.54
N ILE A 356 -22.35 10.41 -10.85
CA ILE A 356 -22.14 11.83 -11.17
C ILE A 356 -21.54 11.98 -12.57
N SER A 357 -20.56 11.15 -12.93
CA SER A 357 -19.95 11.17 -14.27
C SER A 357 -20.97 10.89 -15.36
N ILE A 358 -21.81 9.88 -15.16
CA ILE A 358 -22.89 9.51 -16.10
C ILE A 358 -23.92 10.66 -16.22
N LEU A 359 -24.30 11.29 -15.11
CA LEU A 359 -25.21 12.43 -15.12
C LEU A 359 -24.66 13.60 -15.95
N ILE A 360 -23.40 13.99 -15.71
CA ILE A 360 -22.75 15.10 -16.41
C ILE A 360 -22.73 14.82 -17.93
N ILE A 361 -22.30 13.63 -18.34
CA ILE A 361 -22.23 13.24 -19.75
C ILE A 361 -23.62 13.26 -20.40
N THR A 362 -24.63 12.75 -19.68
CA THR A 362 -26.02 12.71 -20.18
C THR A 362 -26.57 14.11 -20.42
N ILE A 363 -26.41 15.01 -19.45
CA ILE A 363 -26.86 16.41 -19.55
C ILE A 363 -26.16 17.12 -20.70
N PHE A 364 -24.84 16.95 -20.81
CA PHE A 364 -24.02 17.54 -21.85
C PHE A 364 -24.47 17.12 -23.26
N ILE A 365 -24.66 15.83 -23.50
CA ILE A 365 -25.09 15.32 -24.81
C ILE A 365 -26.50 15.81 -25.16
N CYS A 366 -27.43 15.82 -24.19
CA CYS A 366 -28.78 16.37 -24.39
C CYS A 366 -28.76 17.87 -24.75
N PHE A 367 -27.83 18.63 -24.16
CA PHE A 367 -27.70 20.06 -24.43
C PHE A 367 -27.24 20.33 -25.87
N ILE A 368 -26.24 19.59 -26.36
CA ILE A 368 -25.68 19.72 -27.72
C ILE A 368 -26.64 19.21 -28.79
N THR A 369 -27.54 18.28 -28.45
CA THR A 369 -28.48 17.70 -29.40
C THR A 369 -29.38 18.78 -30.02
N LYS A 370 -29.20 19.04 -31.32
CA LYS A 370 -30.01 19.98 -32.11
C LYS A 370 -31.38 19.36 -32.42
N ILE A 371 -32.44 20.01 -31.97
CA ILE A 371 -33.82 19.63 -32.33
C ILE A 371 -34.22 20.43 -33.56
N LYS A 372 -34.08 19.85 -34.76
CA LYS A 372 -34.43 20.50 -36.03
C LYS A 372 -35.86 21.05 -35.99
N LYS A 373 -36.08 22.22 -36.60
CA LYS A 373 -37.42 22.75 -36.87
C LYS A 373 -38.06 21.84 -37.92
N TYR A 374 -39.33 21.51 -37.75
CA TYR A 374 -40.08 20.83 -38.80
C TYR A 374 -40.34 21.89 -39.86
N GLU A 375 -39.85 21.67 -41.08
CA GLU A 375 -40.31 22.39 -42.26
C GLU A 375 -41.57 21.66 -42.72
N ILE A 376 -42.67 22.40 -42.86
CA ILE A 376 -44.00 21.89 -43.21
C ILE A 376 -44.00 21.50 -44.68
#